data_AF-A0A1G0EQ49-F1
#
_entry.id   AF-A0A1G0EQ49-F1
#
_cell.length_a   1.000
_cell.length_b   1.000
_cell.length_c   1.000
_cell.angle_alpha   90.00
_cell.angle_beta   90.00
_cell.angle_gamma   90.00
#
_symmetry.space_group_name_H-M   'P 1'
#
loop_
_entity.id
_entity.type
_entity.pdbx_description
1 polymer ?
#
loop_
_entity_poly.entity_id
_entity_poly.type
_entity_poly.pdbx_seq_one_letter_code
_entity_poly.pdbx_strand_id
1 'polypeptide(L)'
;MHRTQIYLQNDLYERLKTRSRNVGVSVSELIRRSLEKDIQQDPVADAKAFFERLKPLESFANTEPEAYVRKLRNTSRLLQAKNDA
;
A
#
# COMPACT_ATOMS: atom_id res chain seq x y z
N MET A 1 -17.93 6.35 -23.03
CA MET A 1 -16.67 7.10 -22.84
C MET A 1 -17.00 8.54 -22.52
N HIS A 2 -16.49 9.07 -21.41
CA HIS A 2 -16.62 10.50 -21.09
C HIS A 2 -15.34 11.23 -21.50
N ARG A 3 -15.48 12.38 -22.16
CA ARG A 3 -14.36 13.24 -22.55
C ARG A 3 -14.29 14.41 -21.58
N THR A 4 -13.14 14.57 -20.94
CA THR A 4 -12.87 15.64 -19.99
C THR A 4 -11.63 16.42 -20.43
N GLN A 5 -11.65 17.74 -20.22
CA GLN A 5 -10.48 18.59 -20.40
C GLN A 5 -9.82 18.80 -19.03
N ILE A 6 -8.50 18.66 -18.99
CA ILE A 6 -7.70 18.87 -17.78
C ILE A 6 -6.59 19.86 -18.09
N TYR A 7 -6.30 20.75 -17.14
CA TYR A 7 -5.16 21.65 -17.22
C TYR A 7 -3.93 20.95 -16.67
N LEU A 8 -2.81 21.02 -17.42
CA LEU A 8 -1.52 20.45 -17.03
C LEU A 8 -0.47 21.55 -17.05
N GLN A 9 0.52 21.45 -16.18
CA GLN A 9 1.72 22.26 -16.31
C GLN A 9 2.47 21.86 -17.59
N ASN A 10 3.10 22.83 -18.26
CA ASN A 10 3.75 22.61 -19.55
C ASN A 10 4.87 21.56 -19.46
N ASP A 11 5.64 21.56 -18.38
CA ASP A 11 6.71 20.60 -18.12
C ASP A 11 6.17 19.17 -17.90
N LEU A 12 5.03 19.03 -17.24
CA LEU A 12 4.33 17.75 -17.08
C LEU A 12 3.82 17.24 -18.42
N TYR A 13 3.23 18.12 -19.24
CA TYR A 13 2.74 17.75 -20.56
C TYR A 13 3.88 17.26 -21.48
N GLU A 14 5.02 17.95 -21.51
CA GLU A 14 6.16 17.51 -22.34
C GLU A 14 6.76 16.19 -21.86
N ARG A 15 6.80 15.96 -20.53
CA ARG A 15 7.21 14.66 -19.97
C ARG A 15 6.24 13.54 -20.36
N LEU A 16 4.93 13.79 -20.30
CA LEU A 16 3.91 12.82 -20.71
C LEU A 16 4.01 12.49 -22.21
N LYS A 17 4.20 13.50 -23.05
CA LYS A 17 4.38 13.35 -24.50
C LYS A 17 5.63 12.55 -24.85
N THR A 18 6.74 12.79 -24.14
CA THR A 18 7.97 12.01 -24.30
C THR A 18 7.74 10.55 -23.91
N ARG A 19 7.11 10.32 -22.76
CA ARG A 19 6.81 8.97 -22.27
C ARG A 19 5.84 8.22 -23.17
N SER A 20 4.82 8.89 -23.71
CA SER A 20 3.83 8.26 -24.57
C SER A 20 4.45 7.77 -25.89
N ARG A 21 5.40 8.55 -26.44
CA ARG A 21 6.19 8.15 -27.61
C ARG A 21 7.04 6.92 -27.33
N ASN A 22 7.74 6.89 -26.20
CA ASN A 22 8.60 5.75 -25.82
C ASN A 22 7.79 4.45 -25.64
N VAL A 23 6.55 4.56 -25.16
CA VAL A 23 5.66 3.41 -24.94
C VAL A 23 4.82 3.08 -26.19
N GLY A 24 4.83 3.94 -27.22
CA GLY A 24 4.07 3.74 -28.45
C GLY A 24 2.55 3.90 -28.30
N VAL A 25 2.09 4.73 -27.34
CA VAL A 25 0.66 4.98 -27.09
C VAL A 25 0.33 6.47 -27.13
N SER A 26 -0.95 6.80 -27.27
CA SER A 26 -1.39 8.19 -27.18
C SER A 26 -1.24 8.74 -25.75
N VAL A 27 -1.11 10.06 -25.62
CA VAL A 27 -1.05 10.72 -24.31
C VAL A 27 -2.32 10.43 -23.50
N SER A 28 -3.49 10.45 -24.13
CA SER A 28 -4.76 10.12 -23.48
C SER A 28 -4.81 8.68 -22.96
N GLU A 29 -4.30 7.72 -23.73
CA GLU A 29 -4.24 6.32 -23.30
C GLU A 29 -3.23 6.11 -22.16
N LEU A 30 -2.10 6.81 -22.21
CA LEU A 30 -1.12 6.81 -21.14
C LEU A 30 -1.72 7.35 -19.83
N ILE A 31 -2.42 8.48 -19.89
CA ILE A 31 -3.11 9.09 -18.75
C ILE A 31 -4.18 8.14 -18.22
N ARG A 32 -4.99 7.55 -19.10
CA ARG A 32 -6.05 6.60 -18.73
C ARG A 32 -5.48 5.42 -17.93
N ARG A 33 -4.44 4.76 -18.43
CA ARG A 33 -3.79 3.63 -17.75
C ARG A 33 -3.19 4.03 -16.41
N SER A 34 -2.59 5.22 -16.33
CA SER A 34 -2.01 5.72 -15.10
C SER A 34 -3.08 5.96 -14.03
N LEU A 35 -4.19 6.61 -14.41
CA LEU A 35 -5.30 6.86 -13.49
C LEU A 35 -6.01 5.56 -13.07
N GLU A 36 -6.17 4.61 -13.99
CA GLU A 36 -6.76 3.30 -13.67
C GLU A 36 -5.93 2.55 -12.64
N LYS A 37 -4.60 2.55 -12.78
CA LYS A 37 -3.70 1.95 -11.80
C LYS A 37 -3.76 2.67 -10.45
N ASP A 38 -3.79 4.01 -10.47
CA ASP A 38 -3.80 4.83 -9.25
C ASP A 38 -5.10 4.64 -8.45
N ILE A 39 -6.25 4.64 -9.13
CA ILE A 39 -7.56 4.43 -8.50
C ILE A 39 -7.70 2.99 -7.96
N GLN A 40 -7.09 2.00 -8.62
CA GLN A 40 -7.12 0.60 -8.17
C GLN A 40 -6.15 0.32 -7.01
N GLN A 41 -5.13 1.16 -6.80
CA GLN A 41 -4.24 1.07 -5.66
C GLN A 41 -4.89 1.70 -4.43
N ASP A 42 -5.85 0.98 -3.82
CA ASP A 42 -6.33 1.32 -2.49
C ASP A 42 -5.24 0.97 -1.45
N PRO A 43 -4.58 1.97 -0.82
CA PRO A 43 -3.48 1.70 0.10
C PRO A 43 -3.92 0.93 1.35
N VAL A 44 -5.20 0.99 1.72
CA VAL A 44 -5.74 0.23 2.86
C VAL A 44 -5.91 -1.26 2.49
N ALA A 45 -6.29 -1.54 1.24
CA ALA A 45 -6.40 -2.91 0.74
C ALA A 45 -5.01 -3.57 0.64
N ASP A 46 -3.98 -2.83 0.25
CA ASP A 46 -2.61 -3.36 0.10
C ASP A 46 -1.99 -3.74 1.44
N ALA A 47 -2.22 -2.95 2.50
CA ALA A 47 -1.75 -3.29 3.84
C ALA A 47 -2.44 -4.56 4.40
N LYS A 48 -3.76 -4.68 4.26
CA LYS A 48 -4.49 -5.89 4.68
C LYS A 48 -4.05 -7.12 3.88
N ALA A 49 -3.94 -6.98 2.56
CA ALA A 49 -3.49 -8.05 1.68
C ALA A 49 -2.04 -8.48 1.97
N PHE A 50 -1.18 -7.55 2.39
CA PHE A 50 0.18 -7.87 2.85
C PHE A 50 0.16 -8.77 4.08
N PHE A 51 -0.62 -8.43 5.11
CA PHE A 51 -0.73 -9.25 6.33
C PHE A 51 -1.41 -10.61 6.09
N GLU A 52 -2.40 -10.70 5.20
CA GLU A 52 -3.03 -11.97 4.84
C GLU A 52 -2.10 -12.93 4.10
N ARG A 53 -1.12 -12.41 3.35
CA ARG A 53 -0.12 -13.21 2.64
C ARG A 53 1.02 -13.71 3.53
N LEU A 54 1.19 -13.15 4.72
CA LEU A 54 2.23 -13.58 5.64
C LEU A 54 1.91 -14.99 6.15
N LYS A 55 2.75 -15.95 5.77
CA LYS A 55 2.74 -17.27 6.41
C LYS A 55 3.57 -17.20 7.68
N PRO A 56 3.10 -17.79 8.80
CA PRO A 56 3.92 -17.92 9.99
C PRO A 56 5.19 -18.72 9.65
N LEU A 57 6.31 -18.33 10.26
CA LEU A 57 7.55 -19.09 10.19
C LEU A 57 7.32 -20.49 10.81
N GLU A 58 8.04 -21.49 10.34
CA GLU A 58 7.92 -22.86 10.86
C GLU A 58 8.15 -22.94 12.38
N SER A 59 9.02 -22.09 12.91
CA SER A 59 9.28 -21.96 14.36
C SER A 59 8.07 -21.48 15.18
N PHE A 60 7.05 -20.91 14.53
CA PHE A 60 5.81 -20.43 15.14
C PHE A 60 4.58 -21.26 14.72
N ALA A 61 4.75 -22.37 13.99
CA ALA A 61 3.64 -23.16 13.46
C ALA A 61 2.69 -23.69 14.55
N ASN A 62 3.21 -23.99 15.74
CA ASN A 62 2.44 -24.51 16.87
C ASN A 62 2.21 -23.47 17.97
N THR A 63 2.50 -22.19 17.69
CA THR A 63 2.42 -21.12 18.69
C THR A 63 1.15 -20.32 18.49
N GLU A 64 0.25 -20.36 19.47
CA GLU A 64 -0.96 -19.53 19.48
C GLU A 64 -0.61 -18.03 19.57
N PRO A 65 -0.99 -17.21 18.56
CA PRO A 65 -0.58 -15.81 18.49
C PRO A 65 -1.01 -14.98 19.71
N GLU A 66 -2.24 -15.19 20.20
CA GLU A 66 -2.76 -14.45 21.35
C GLU A 66 -1.95 -14.74 22.63
N ALA A 67 -1.61 -16.00 22.86
CA ALA A 67 -0.84 -16.41 24.04
C ALA A 67 0.58 -15.83 24.00
N TYR A 68 1.20 -15.81 22.81
CA TYR A 68 2.51 -15.23 22.59
C TYR A 68 2.54 -13.72 22.88
N VAL A 69 1.57 -12.97 22.32
CA VAL A 69 1.46 -11.52 22.54
C VAL A 69 1.15 -11.21 24.01
N ARG A 70 0.28 -11.97 24.67
CA ARG A 70 0.01 -11.80 26.11
C ARG A 70 1.26 -12.00 26.96
N LYS A 71 2.07 -13.02 26.66
CA LYS A 71 3.34 -13.28 27.36
C LYS A 71 4.31 -12.10 27.21
N LEU A 72 4.49 -11.59 25.99
CA LEU A 72 5.31 -10.41 25.73
C LEU A 72 4.80 -9.15 26.45
N ARG A 73 3.47 -8.95 26.45
CA ARG A 73 2.83 -7.80 27.08
C ARG A 73 2.96 -7.85 28.61
N ASN A 74 2.87 -9.03 29.22
CA ASN A 74 3.03 -9.20 30.67
C ASN A 74 4.45 -8.87 31.16
N THR A 75 5.45 -9.01 30.30
CA THR A 75 6.83 -8.56 30.56
C THR A 75 7.08 -7.10 30.17
N SER A 76 6.09 -6.41 29.62
CA SER A 76 6.24 -5.02 29.19
C SER A 76 6.29 -4.08 30.40
N ARG A 77 7.37 -3.31 30.49
CA ARG A 77 7.64 -2.34 31.57
C ARG A 77 6.51 -1.34 31.80
N LEU A 78 5.71 -1.08 30.76
CA LEU A 78 4.56 -0.17 30.79
C LEU A 78 3.42 -0.66 31.70
N LEU A 79 3.28 -1.98 31.88
CA LEU A 79 2.27 -2.56 32.78
C LEU A 79 2.79 -2.74 34.21
N GLN A 80 4.08 -3.02 34.40
CA GLN A 80 4.71 -3.09 35.73
C GLN A 80 4.60 -1.76 36.49
N ALA A 81 4.87 -0.64 35.81
CA ALA A 81 4.79 0.69 36.43
C ALA A 81 3.38 1.09 36.92
N LYS A 82 2.33 0.37 36.52
CA LYS A 82 0.95 0.64 36.93
C LYS A 82 0.47 -0.23 38.11
N ASN A 83 1.20 -1.32 38.42
CA ASN A 83 0.87 -2.23 39.51
C ASN A 83 1.65 -1.92 40.81
N ASP A 84 2.66 -1.05 40.75
CA ASP A 84 3.46 -0.61 41.91
C ASP A 84 2.96 0.73 42.50
N ALA A 85 1.69 1.10 42.27
CA ALA A 85 1.05 2.33 42.77
C ALA A 85 -0.17 2.01 43.64
#